data_AF-A0A5N3VJR8-F1
#
_entry.id   AF-A0A5N3VJR8-F1
#
_cell.length_a   1.000
_cell.length_b   1.000
_cell.length_c   1.000
_cell.angle_alpha   90.00
_cell.angle_beta   90.00
_cell.angle_gamma   90.00
#
_symmetry.space_group_name_H-M   'P 1'
#
loop_
_entity.id
_entity.type
_entity.pdbx_description
1 polymer ?
#
loop_
_entity_poly.entity_id
_entity_poly.type
_entity_poly.pdbx_seq_one_letter_code
_entity_poly.pdbx_strand_id
1 'polypeptide(L)'
;MGCCLRQLQLFSTCMAFSLGASVGTWKGAIGNWSMFIWCFCFVLTLLILIVELCGLEGHFPFSWDNFLITCNCYSALLCLSASIIYPIIYVQLLSNSHDWDRTIISTAFSCLAFVAYAMDVTWTRAQPNMITGYMATVPGLLKGLETIVACVIFVFLSNTSLYLHQPALEWCVAVYSICFILSSVAILLNLGKCDNRLSIPFSIFQLVLTLLSVLLYTTALLLWPLYQFNEELGSQPQRSSDVNCSSGLSTSVCIWDQQLAVVSLTAINLLIYVTDLVFSARLNFNSS
;
A
#
# COMPACT_ATOMS: atom_id res chain seq x y z
N MET A 1 -1.30 27.80 -1.64
CA MET A 1 -0.32 26.70 -1.53
C MET A 1 -0.84 25.42 -2.18
N GLY A 2 -2.08 24.99 -1.88
CA GLY A 2 -2.71 23.79 -2.45
C GLY A 2 -2.61 23.67 -3.97
N CYS A 3 -3.01 24.69 -4.75
CA CYS A 3 -2.96 24.62 -6.21
C CYS A 3 -1.55 24.36 -6.79
N CYS A 4 -0.49 24.96 -6.21
CA CYS A 4 0.88 24.72 -6.67
C CYS A 4 1.34 23.29 -6.36
N LEU A 5 0.99 22.76 -5.18
CA LEU A 5 1.28 21.37 -4.82
C LEU A 5 0.51 20.39 -5.71
N ARG A 6 -0.76 20.67 -6.05
CA ARG A 6 -1.55 19.85 -6.99
C ARG A 6 -0.96 19.81 -8.38
N GLN A 7 -0.52 20.96 -8.90
CA GLN A 7 0.17 21.02 -10.19
C GLN A 7 1.46 20.20 -10.17
N LEU A 8 2.24 20.28 -9.08
CA LEU A 8 3.43 19.47 -8.90
C LEU A 8 3.10 17.97 -8.82
N GLN A 9 2.08 17.57 -8.08
CA GLN A 9 1.59 16.19 -7.98
C GLN A 9 1.18 15.64 -9.36
N LEU A 10 0.40 16.41 -10.13
CA LEU A 10 -0.03 16.05 -11.49
C LEU A 10 1.15 15.90 -12.44
N PHE A 11 2.03 16.89 -12.47
CA PHE A 11 3.21 16.85 -13.33
C PHE A 11 4.10 15.66 -12.99
N SER A 12 4.36 15.44 -11.70
CA SER A 12 5.27 14.38 -11.24
C SER A 12 4.72 12.98 -11.51
N THR A 13 3.42 12.75 -11.24
CA THR A 13 2.77 11.45 -11.53
C THR A 13 2.67 11.19 -13.04
N CYS A 14 2.37 12.22 -13.83
CA CYS A 14 2.34 12.12 -15.29
C CYS A 14 3.73 11.78 -15.89
N MET A 15 4.79 12.44 -15.40
CA MET A 15 6.15 12.17 -15.83
C MET A 15 6.60 10.75 -15.44
N ALA A 16 6.32 10.31 -14.21
CA ALA A 16 6.62 8.96 -13.76
C ALA A 16 5.93 7.91 -14.64
N PHE A 17 4.62 8.07 -14.89
CA PHE A 17 3.83 7.21 -15.76
C PHE A 17 4.33 7.20 -17.20
N SER A 18 4.57 8.36 -17.81
CA SER A 18 4.98 8.46 -19.21
C SER A 18 6.36 7.84 -19.44
N LEU A 19 7.30 8.06 -18.51
CA LEU A 19 8.62 7.45 -18.57
C LEU A 19 8.56 5.94 -18.34
N GLY A 20 7.80 5.49 -17.34
CA GLY A 20 7.59 4.05 -17.09
C GLY A 20 6.95 3.35 -18.29
N ALA A 21 5.98 3.99 -18.93
CA ALA A 21 5.35 3.53 -20.16
C ALA A 21 6.36 3.37 -21.30
N SER A 22 7.24 4.37 -21.48
CA SER A 22 8.22 4.42 -22.56
C SER A 22 9.27 3.31 -22.50
N VAL A 23 9.63 2.89 -21.27
CA VAL A 23 10.57 1.78 -21.01
C VAL A 23 9.94 0.41 -21.26
N GLY A 24 8.62 0.33 -21.47
CA GLY A 24 7.94 -0.95 -21.72
C GLY A 24 7.76 -1.79 -20.45
N THR A 25 7.71 -1.16 -19.27
CA THR A 25 7.61 -1.82 -17.95
C THR A 25 6.30 -2.57 -17.68
N TRP A 26 5.33 -2.54 -18.60
CA TRP A 26 4.06 -3.27 -18.57
C TRP A 26 4.19 -4.80 -18.58
N LYS A 27 5.39 -5.32 -18.87
CA LYS A 27 5.64 -6.76 -18.79
C LYS A 27 5.85 -7.10 -17.31
N GLY A 28 4.90 -7.78 -16.68
CA GLY A 28 5.02 -8.27 -15.30
C GLY A 28 4.11 -7.56 -14.28
N ALA A 29 3.66 -8.32 -13.26
CA ALA A 29 2.69 -7.85 -12.26
C ALA A 29 3.17 -6.61 -11.49
N ILE A 30 4.47 -6.50 -11.25
CA ILE A 30 5.05 -5.44 -10.42
C ILE A 30 5.23 -4.13 -11.20
N GLY A 31 5.57 -4.21 -12.48
CA GLY A 31 5.53 -3.05 -13.39
C GLY A 31 4.10 -2.53 -13.56
N ASN A 32 3.14 -3.44 -13.76
CA ASN A 32 1.72 -3.08 -13.82
C ASN A 32 1.22 -2.40 -12.54
N TRP A 33 1.68 -2.86 -11.37
CA TRP A 33 1.35 -2.22 -10.10
C TRP A 33 1.84 -0.76 -10.02
N SER A 34 3.10 -0.52 -10.41
CA SER A 34 3.67 0.83 -10.39
C SER A 34 2.98 1.76 -11.39
N MET A 35 2.69 1.26 -12.60
CA MET A 35 1.94 2.00 -13.63
C MET A 35 0.52 2.31 -13.20
N PHE A 36 -0.17 1.35 -12.56
CA PHE A 36 -1.49 1.55 -11.99
C PHE A 36 -1.48 2.64 -10.92
N ILE A 37 -0.51 2.61 -10.00
CA ILE A 37 -0.36 3.64 -8.97
C ILE A 37 -0.20 5.03 -9.58
N TRP A 38 0.73 5.22 -10.52
CA TRP A 38 0.97 6.54 -11.11
C TRP A 38 -0.25 7.05 -11.88
N CYS A 39 -0.91 6.18 -12.64
CA CYS A 39 -2.13 6.52 -13.36
C CYS A 39 -3.28 6.86 -12.41
N PHE A 40 -3.51 6.05 -11.38
CA PHE A 40 -4.54 6.28 -10.37
C PHE A 40 -4.31 7.59 -9.63
N CYS A 41 -3.09 7.85 -9.16
CA CYS A 41 -2.75 9.10 -8.48
C CYS A 41 -2.91 10.32 -9.42
N PHE A 42 -2.56 10.20 -10.70
CA PHE A 42 -2.77 11.26 -11.69
C PHE A 42 -4.26 11.57 -11.88
N VAL A 43 -5.07 10.55 -12.15
CA VAL A 43 -6.53 10.70 -12.36
C VAL A 43 -7.20 11.25 -11.10
N LEU A 44 -6.86 10.72 -9.93
CA LEU A 44 -7.42 11.17 -8.66
C LEU A 44 -7.12 12.65 -8.41
N THR A 45 -5.87 13.07 -8.58
CA THR A 45 -5.50 14.48 -8.39
C THR A 45 -6.11 15.40 -9.43
N LEU A 46 -6.29 14.92 -10.67
CA LEU A 46 -6.97 15.66 -11.73
C LEU A 46 -8.45 15.86 -11.38
N LEU A 47 -9.14 14.82 -10.91
CA LEU A 47 -10.53 14.91 -10.45
C LEU A 47 -10.66 15.88 -9.27
N ILE A 48 -9.77 15.80 -8.29
CA ILE A 48 -9.78 16.72 -7.15
C ILE A 48 -9.58 18.17 -7.63
N LEU A 49 -8.62 18.42 -8.52
CA LEU A 49 -8.37 19.75 -9.07
C LEU A 49 -9.60 20.29 -9.83
N ILE A 50 -10.29 19.46 -10.62
CA ILE A 50 -11.52 19.85 -11.31
C ILE A 50 -12.61 20.24 -10.31
N VAL A 51 -12.81 19.45 -9.25
CA VAL A 51 -13.83 19.76 -8.23
C VAL A 51 -13.55 21.09 -7.53
N GLU A 52 -12.29 21.35 -7.17
CA GLU A 52 -11.89 22.64 -6.57
C GLU A 52 -12.09 23.80 -7.53
N LEU A 53 -11.70 23.66 -8.81
CA LEU A 53 -11.86 24.72 -9.81
C LEU A 53 -13.34 25.01 -10.12
N CYS A 54 -14.20 23.99 -10.07
CA CYS A 54 -15.63 24.13 -10.26
C CYS A 54 -16.39 24.58 -9.00
N GLY A 55 -15.73 24.68 -7.84
CA GLY A 55 -16.36 25.04 -6.56
C GLY A 55 -17.43 24.04 -6.10
N LEU A 56 -17.33 22.76 -6.50
CA LEU A 56 -18.33 21.72 -6.23
C LEU A 56 -18.17 21.06 -4.85
N GLU A 57 -17.38 21.66 -3.96
CA GLU A 57 -17.02 21.14 -2.63
C GLU A 57 -18.26 20.84 -1.77
N GLY A 58 -19.29 21.68 -1.85
CA GLY A 58 -20.51 21.58 -1.05
C GLY A 58 -21.52 20.51 -1.49
N HIS A 59 -21.30 19.84 -2.64
CA HIS A 59 -22.20 18.81 -3.16
C HIS A 59 -21.86 17.40 -2.69
N PHE A 60 -20.72 17.20 -2.03
CA PHE A 60 -20.31 15.88 -1.57
C PHE A 60 -20.98 15.52 -0.23
N PRO A 61 -21.44 14.27 -0.07
CA PRO A 61 -22.07 13.81 1.18
C PRO A 61 -21.06 13.65 2.33
N PHE A 62 -19.75 13.69 2.03
CA PHE A 62 -18.66 13.59 3.00
C PHE A 62 -18.01 14.96 3.21
N SER A 63 -17.39 15.17 4.38
CA SER A 63 -16.56 16.36 4.60
C SER A 63 -15.39 16.35 3.61
N TRP A 64 -15.40 17.32 2.70
CA TRP A 64 -14.42 17.49 1.63
C TRP A 64 -12.98 17.44 2.13
N ASP A 65 -12.70 18.12 3.26
CA ASP A 65 -11.37 18.15 3.86
C ASP A 65 -10.88 16.75 4.31
N ASN A 66 -11.73 15.94 4.94
CA ASN A 66 -11.35 14.60 5.38
C ASN A 66 -11.13 13.66 4.20
N PHE A 67 -11.96 13.80 3.16
CA PHE A 67 -11.77 13.08 1.91
C PHE A 67 -10.43 13.46 1.27
N LEU A 68 -10.12 14.75 1.21
CA LEU A 68 -8.88 15.26 0.65
C LEU A 68 -7.64 14.75 1.40
N ILE A 69 -7.63 14.87 2.73
CA ILE A 69 -6.53 14.38 3.57
C ILE A 69 -6.33 12.88 3.38
N THR A 70 -7.42 12.11 3.30
CA THR A 70 -7.37 10.66 3.07
C THR A 70 -6.80 10.32 1.70
N CYS A 71 -7.29 10.96 0.64
CA CYS A 71 -6.80 10.77 -0.73
C CYS A 71 -5.31 11.14 -0.85
N ASN A 72 -4.90 12.29 -0.31
CA ASN A 72 -3.50 12.72 -0.34
C ASN A 72 -2.60 11.78 0.46
N CYS A 73 -3.05 11.29 1.62
CA CYS A 73 -2.29 10.33 2.42
C CYS A 73 -2.12 9.00 1.69
N TYR A 74 -3.20 8.46 1.09
CA TYR A 74 -3.13 7.26 0.28
C TYR A 74 -2.23 7.42 -0.94
N SER A 75 -2.37 8.52 -1.69
CA SER A 75 -1.52 8.82 -2.84
C SER A 75 -0.04 8.93 -2.45
N ALA A 76 0.27 9.54 -1.30
CA ALA A 76 1.63 9.59 -0.78
C ALA A 76 2.17 8.17 -0.53
N LEU A 77 1.45 7.35 0.22
CA LEU A 77 1.89 6.00 0.55
C LEU A 77 1.99 5.08 -0.69
N LEU A 78 1.06 5.21 -1.64
CA LEU A 78 1.13 4.48 -2.92
C LEU A 78 2.35 4.93 -3.73
N CYS A 79 2.58 6.24 -3.89
CA CYS A 79 3.77 6.75 -4.60
C CYS A 79 5.09 6.36 -3.92
N LEU A 80 5.11 6.28 -2.59
CA LEU A 80 6.25 5.77 -1.83
C LEU A 80 6.48 4.28 -2.10
N SER A 81 5.40 3.48 -2.13
CA SER A 81 5.51 2.06 -2.46
C SER A 81 6.05 1.85 -3.88
N ALA A 82 5.56 2.61 -4.86
CA ALA A 82 6.06 2.58 -6.23
C ALA A 82 7.53 3.03 -6.30
N SER A 83 7.93 4.08 -5.58
CA SER A 83 9.30 4.57 -5.60
C SER A 83 10.31 3.66 -4.93
N ILE A 84 9.88 2.71 -4.09
CA ILE A 84 10.74 1.68 -3.50
C ILE A 84 10.76 0.44 -4.39
N ILE A 85 9.58 -0.07 -4.77
CA ILE A 85 9.45 -1.36 -5.46
C ILE A 85 9.95 -1.29 -6.90
N TYR A 86 9.59 -0.23 -7.63
CA TYR A 86 9.94 -0.07 -9.04
C TYR A 86 11.44 -0.07 -9.28
N PRO A 87 12.27 0.74 -8.60
CA PRO A 87 13.71 0.69 -8.82
C PRO A 87 14.30 -0.64 -8.35
N ILE A 88 13.94 -1.20 -7.19
CA ILE A 88 14.55 -2.46 -6.69
C ILE A 88 14.54 -3.55 -7.77
N ILE A 89 13.45 -3.65 -8.53
CA ILE A 89 13.30 -4.67 -9.56
C ILE A 89 13.95 -4.21 -10.88
N TYR A 90 13.59 -3.03 -11.38
CA TYR A 90 14.01 -2.61 -12.72
C TYR A 90 15.47 -2.12 -12.78
N VAL A 91 16.02 -1.55 -11.72
CA VAL A 91 17.45 -1.19 -11.61
C VAL A 91 18.29 -2.46 -11.63
N GLN A 92 17.92 -3.50 -10.86
CA GLN A 92 18.67 -4.76 -10.87
C GLN A 92 18.61 -5.46 -12.24
N LEU A 93 17.43 -5.43 -12.89
CA LEU A 93 17.20 -6.08 -14.19
C LEU A 93 17.84 -5.34 -15.36
N LEU A 94 17.82 -4.01 -15.37
CA LEU A 94 18.19 -3.24 -16.56
C LEU A 94 19.69 -2.99 -16.66
N SER A 95 20.53 -3.42 -15.69
CA SER A 95 21.95 -3.09 -15.37
C SER A 95 22.93 -2.65 -16.47
N ASN A 96 22.60 -2.83 -17.74
CA ASN A 96 23.46 -2.55 -18.88
C ASN A 96 22.72 -1.95 -20.11
N SER A 97 21.53 -1.37 -19.94
CA SER A 97 20.66 -0.91 -21.05
C SER A 97 20.42 0.60 -21.08
N HIS A 98 20.09 1.12 -22.28
CA HIS A 98 19.82 2.55 -22.54
C HIS A 98 18.59 3.09 -21.77
N ASP A 99 17.74 2.22 -21.22
CA ASP A 99 16.53 2.59 -20.49
C ASP A 99 16.74 2.80 -18.97
N TRP A 100 17.98 2.67 -18.50
CA TRP A 100 18.36 2.96 -17.11
C TRP A 100 18.05 4.37 -16.68
N ASP A 101 18.50 5.34 -17.46
CA ASP A 101 18.36 6.76 -17.13
C ASP A 101 16.87 7.11 -17.00
N ARG A 102 16.03 6.56 -17.88
CA ARG A 102 14.57 6.73 -17.84
C ARG A 102 13.94 6.10 -16.60
N THR A 103 14.44 4.95 -16.15
CA THR A 103 13.98 4.27 -14.93
C THR A 103 14.33 5.07 -13.68
N ILE A 104 15.55 5.62 -13.61
CA ILE A 104 15.99 6.51 -12.53
C ILE A 104 15.13 7.77 -12.50
N ILE A 105 14.94 8.42 -13.66
CA ILE A 105 14.15 9.65 -13.75
C ILE A 105 12.68 9.39 -13.36
N SER A 106 12.08 8.28 -13.82
CA SER A 106 10.72 7.88 -13.42
C SER A 106 10.60 7.68 -11.90
N THR A 107 11.57 7.00 -11.30
CA THR A 107 11.63 6.81 -9.84
C THR A 107 11.77 8.14 -9.10
N ALA A 108 12.63 9.06 -9.58
CA ALA A 108 12.80 10.38 -8.99
C ALA A 108 11.49 11.19 -9.03
N PHE A 109 10.74 11.13 -10.14
CA PHE A 109 9.41 11.75 -10.21
C PHE A 109 8.38 11.04 -9.31
N SER A 110 8.47 9.73 -9.10
CA SER A 110 7.63 9.05 -8.10
C SER A 110 7.94 9.54 -6.67
N CYS A 111 9.23 9.73 -6.33
CA CYS A 111 9.65 10.31 -5.06
C CYS A 111 9.18 11.76 -4.89
N LEU A 112 9.31 12.58 -5.94
CA LEU A 112 8.81 13.96 -5.93
C LEU A 112 7.29 14.01 -5.74
N ALA A 113 6.54 13.09 -6.35
CA ALA A 113 5.10 12.97 -6.15
C ALA A 113 4.78 12.62 -4.69
N PHE A 114 5.49 11.65 -4.11
CA PHE A 114 5.37 11.30 -2.69
C PHE A 114 5.60 12.52 -1.79
N VAL A 115 6.71 13.24 -1.98
CA VAL A 115 7.03 14.45 -1.20
C VAL A 115 5.93 15.50 -1.37
N ALA A 116 5.44 15.72 -2.59
CA ALA A 116 4.38 16.70 -2.84
C ALA A 116 3.05 16.34 -2.16
N TYR A 117 2.65 15.06 -2.15
CA TYR A 117 1.46 14.62 -1.40
C TYR A 117 1.68 14.71 0.11
N ALA A 118 2.85 14.28 0.61
CA ALA A 118 3.18 14.35 2.02
C ALA A 118 3.22 15.80 2.54
N MET A 119 3.78 16.72 1.76
CA MET A 119 3.81 18.15 2.08
C MET A 119 2.41 18.76 2.15
N ASP A 120 1.48 18.32 1.30
CA ASP A 120 0.09 18.79 1.35
C ASP A 120 -0.62 18.29 2.62
N VAL A 121 -0.37 17.03 3.02
CA VAL A 121 -0.87 16.46 4.28
C VAL A 121 -0.26 17.14 5.51
N THR A 122 1.04 17.41 5.52
CA THR A 122 1.69 18.08 6.67
C THR A 122 1.28 19.54 6.78
N TRP A 123 1.12 20.23 5.65
CA TRP A 123 0.63 21.60 5.62
C TRP A 123 -0.80 21.72 6.15
N THR A 124 -1.70 20.84 5.71
CA THR A 124 -3.08 20.79 6.22
C THR A 124 -3.14 20.45 7.70
N ARG A 125 -2.26 19.58 8.20
CA ARG A 125 -2.12 19.29 9.65
C ARG A 125 -1.58 20.45 10.48
N ALA A 126 -0.72 21.29 9.90
CA ALA A 126 -0.12 22.43 10.60
C ALA A 126 -1.11 23.58 10.82
N GLN A 127 -2.27 23.57 10.17
CA GLN A 127 -3.30 24.59 10.35
C GLN A 127 -4.14 24.31 11.60
N PRO A 128 -4.07 25.18 12.64
CA PRO A 128 -4.66 24.92 13.96
C PRO A 128 -6.20 24.89 13.98
N ASN A 129 -6.87 25.34 12.91
CA ASN A 129 -8.33 25.42 12.86
C ASN A 129 -9.02 24.25 12.13
N MET A 130 -8.27 23.24 11.66
CA MET A 130 -8.82 22.24 10.70
C MET A 130 -8.47 20.77 11.02
N ILE A 131 -8.23 20.45 12.29
CA ILE A 131 -7.88 19.09 12.72
C ILE A 131 -9.15 18.23 12.90
N THR A 132 -9.69 17.65 11.82
CA THR A 132 -10.82 16.69 11.93
C THR A 132 -10.71 15.43 11.06
N GLY A 133 -9.58 15.21 10.38
CA GLY A 133 -9.39 14.03 9.52
C GLY A 133 -8.91 12.79 10.26
N TYR A 134 -9.61 11.66 10.13
CA TYR A 134 -9.18 10.37 10.71
C TYR A 134 -7.77 9.96 10.25
N MET A 135 -7.44 10.14 8.96
CA MET A 135 -6.10 9.92 8.39
C MET A 135 -5.03 10.93 8.85
N ALA A 136 -5.43 11.97 9.59
CA ALA A 136 -4.48 12.83 10.28
C ALA A 136 -3.99 12.22 11.61
N THR A 137 -4.68 11.21 12.14
CA THR A 137 -4.32 10.51 13.38
C THR A 137 -3.31 9.39 13.14
N VAL A 138 -2.55 9.03 14.17
CA VAL A 138 -1.59 7.91 14.11
C VAL A 138 -2.28 6.58 13.79
N PRO A 139 -3.40 6.18 14.43
CA PRO A 139 -4.12 4.95 14.07
C PRO A 139 -4.63 4.94 12.62
N GLY A 140 -5.14 6.07 12.13
CA GLY A 140 -5.59 6.17 10.73
C GLY A 140 -4.48 5.95 9.72
N LEU A 141 -3.29 6.51 9.97
CA LEU A 141 -2.10 6.29 9.14
C LEU A 141 -1.63 4.83 9.17
N LEU A 142 -1.65 4.20 10.35
CA LEU A 142 -1.32 2.78 10.51
C LEU A 142 -2.26 1.89 9.70
N LYS A 143 -3.58 2.13 9.75
CA LYS A 143 -4.54 1.39 8.90
C LYS A 143 -4.33 1.61 7.40
N GLY A 144 -3.95 2.83 7.00
CA GLY A 144 -3.52 3.10 5.63
C GLY A 144 -2.33 2.22 5.22
N LEU A 145 -1.29 2.16 6.07
CA LEU A 145 -0.13 1.31 5.85
C LEU A 145 -0.50 -0.19 5.79
N GLU A 146 -1.39 -0.67 6.68
CA GLU A 146 -1.85 -2.06 6.68
C GLU A 146 -2.44 -2.48 5.33
N THR A 147 -3.31 -1.63 4.77
CA THR A 147 -3.96 -1.89 3.48
C THR A 147 -2.97 -1.86 2.32
N ILE A 148 -1.99 -0.97 2.35
CA ILE A 148 -0.99 -0.84 1.28
C ILE A 148 0.00 -2.00 1.31
N VAL A 149 0.48 -2.41 2.48
CA VAL A 149 1.34 -3.58 2.61
C VAL A 149 0.59 -4.84 2.15
N ALA A 150 -0.70 -4.99 2.50
CA ALA A 150 -1.53 -6.08 2.00
C ALA A 150 -1.68 -6.06 0.47
N CYS A 151 -1.87 -4.89 -0.15
CA CYS A 151 -1.87 -4.74 -1.61
C CYS A 151 -0.54 -5.19 -2.23
N VAL A 152 0.59 -4.80 -1.65
CA VAL A 152 1.92 -5.23 -2.14
C VAL A 152 2.06 -6.75 -2.01
N ILE A 153 1.59 -7.36 -0.90
CA ILE A 153 1.55 -8.82 -0.75
C ILE A 153 0.75 -9.46 -1.90
N PHE A 154 -0.42 -8.93 -2.26
CA PHE A 154 -1.21 -9.46 -3.38
C PHE A 154 -0.48 -9.38 -4.73
N VAL A 155 0.32 -8.33 -4.96
CA VAL A 155 1.14 -8.22 -6.17
C VAL A 155 2.16 -9.36 -6.25
N PHE A 156 2.81 -9.71 -5.13
CA PHE A 156 3.73 -10.86 -5.09
C PHE A 156 3.00 -12.21 -5.19
N LEU A 157 1.75 -12.28 -4.72
CA LEU A 157 0.89 -13.47 -4.82
C LEU A 157 0.15 -13.60 -6.16
N SER A 158 0.38 -12.70 -7.13
CA SER A 158 -0.29 -12.77 -8.44
C SER A 158 0.00 -14.10 -9.16
N ASN A 159 1.13 -14.73 -8.84
CA ASN A 159 1.48 -16.06 -9.30
C ASN A 159 0.72 -17.12 -8.49
N THR A 160 -0.45 -17.51 -9.00
CA THR A 160 -1.36 -18.50 -8.41
C THR A 160 -0.71 -19.85 -8.11
N SER A 161 0.33 -20.23 -8.87
CA SER A 161 1.10 -21.46 -8.63
C SER A 161 1.78 -21.52 -7.25
N LEU A 162 1.99 -20.37 -6.59
CA LEU A 162 2.69 -20.28 -5.30
C LEU A 162 1.90 -20.86 -4.12
N TYR A 163 0.57 -20.94 -4.19
CA TYR A 163 -0.26 -21.29 -3.02
C TYR A 163 -1.36 -22.32 -3.29
N LEU A 164 -1.79 -22.53 -4.54
CA LEU A 164 -2.93 -23.39 -4.88
C LEU A 164 -2.76 -24.89 -4.58
N HIS A 165 -1.55 -25.34 -4.25
CA HIS A 165 -1.28 -26.77 -4.02
C HIS A 165 -1.38 -27.16 -2.54
N GLN A 166 -1.42 -26.19 -1.61
CA GLN A 166 -1.44 -26.48 -0.18
C GLN A 166 -2.51 -25.64 0.53
N PRO A 167 -3.44 -26.28 1.25
CA PRO A 167 -4.55 -25.58 1.91
C PRO A 167 -4.08 -24.58 2.98
N ALA A 168 -2.90 -24.80 3.57
CA ALA A 168 -2.30 -23.87 4.51
C ALA A 168 -1.90 -22.53 3.86
N LEU A 169 -1.46 -22.56 2.60
CA LEU A 169 -1.09 -21.35 1.87
C LEU A 169 -2.33 -20.61 1.37
N GLU A 170 -3.36 -21.34 0.96
CA GLU A 170 -4.68 -20.76 0.66
C GLU A 170 -5.26 -20.04 1.90
N TRP A 171 -5.11 -20.62 3.10
CA TRP A 171 -5.48 -19.97 4.35
C TRP A 171 -4.72 -18.65 4.57
N CYS A 172 -3.41 -18.62 4.30
CA CYS A 172 -2.65 -17.36 4.39
C CYS A 172 -3.18 -16.29 3.44
N VAL A 173 -3.53 -16.65 2.20
CA VAL A 173 -4.15 -15.71 1.26
C VAL A 173 -5.50 -15.21 1.79
N ALA A 174 -6.33 -16.11 2.32
CA ALA A 174 -7.61 -15.77 2.93
C ALA A 174 -7.43 -14.80 4.11
N VAL A 175 -6.43 -15.03 4.97
CA VAL A 175 -6.06 -14.12 6.07
C VAL A 175 -5.74 -12.72 5.54
N TYR A 176 -4.89 -12.61 4.52
CA TYR A 176 -4.56 -11.30 3.93
C TYR A 176 -5.80 -10.59 3.37
N SER A 177 -6.70 -11.33 2.71
CA SER A 177 -7.95 -10.78 2.18
C SER A 177 -8.92 -10.34 3.27
N ILE A 178 -9.13 -11.15 4.31
CA ILE A 178 -10.02 -10.82 5.42
C ILE A 178 -9.51 -9.57 6.13
N CYS A 179 -8.23 -9.53 6.51
CA CYS A 179 -7.65 -8.38 7.21
C CYS A 179 -7.67 -7.11 6.34
N PHE A 180 -7.41 -7.22 5.04
CA PHE A 180 -7.53 -6.09 4.11
C PHE A 180 -8.96 -5.51 4.07
N ILE A 181 -9.97 -6.37 4.02
CA ILE A 181 -11.39 -5.96 4.08
C ILE A 181 -11.69 -5.31 5.43
N LEU A 182 -11.24 -5.88 6.54
CA LEU A 182 -11.46 -5.31 7.88
C LEU A 182 -10.85 -3.90 8.02
N SER A 183 -9.61 -3.70 7.58
CA SER A 183 -8.96 -2.38 7.62
C SER A 183 -9.63 -1.38 6.67
N SER A 184 -10.06 -1.83 5.48
CA SER A 184 -10.80 -0.99 4.53
C SER A 184 -12.17 -0.56 5.07
N VAL A 185 -12.93 -1.48 5.67
CA VAL A 185 -14.20 -1.17 6.34
C VAL A 185 -13.97 -0.20 7.49
N ALA A 186 -12.93 -0.39 8.30
CA ALA A 186 -12.58 0.55 9.36
C ALA A 186 -12.35 1.95 8.78
N ILE A 187 -11.53 2.10 7.73
CA ILE A 187 -11.24 3.39 7.11
C ILE A 187 -12.50 4.04 6.54
N LEU A 188 -13.37 3.28 5.85
CA LEU A 188 -14.62 3.77 5.29
C LEU A 188 -15.60 4.23 6.38
N LEU A 189 -15.73 3.49 7.48
CA LEU A 189 -16.59 3.88 8.61
C LEU A 189 -16.13 5.20 9.24
N ASN A 190 -14.81 5.38 9.38
CA ASN A 190 -14.23 6.64 9.87
C ASN A 190 -14.44 7.80 8.89
N LEU A 191 -14.33 7.54 7.59
CA LEU A 191 -14.54 8.56 6.56
C LEU A 191 -16.00 9.03 6.50
N GLY A 192 -16.94 8.09 6.70
CA GLY A 192 -18.38 8.35 6.69
C GLY A 192 -18.96 8.91 7.99
N LYS A 193 -18.14 9.22 9.02
CA LYS A 193 -18.58 9.63 10.37
C LYS A 193 -19.73 8.76 10.90
N CYS A 194 -19.63 7.44 10.69
CA CYS A 194 -20.70 6.50 11.04
C CYS A 194 -20.70 6.10 12.52
N ASP A 195 -19.98 6.84 13.38
CA ASP A 195 -19.77 6.56 14.80
C ASP A 195 -21.09 6.34 15.58
N ASN A 196 -22.14 7.10 15.24
CA ASN A 196 -23.45 7.01 15.91
C ASN A 196 -24.36 5.88 15.41
N ARG A 197 -23.96 5.10 14.40
CA ARG A 197 -24.80 4.03 13.83
C ARG A 197 -24.55 2.66 14.46
N LEU A 198 -23.46 2.48 15.18
CA LEU A 198 -23.15 1.23 15.86
C LEU A 198 -23.69 1.22 17.29
N SER A 199 -24.25 0.09 17.72
CA SER A 199 -24.68 -0.13 19.12
C SER A 199 -23.52 -0.27 20.12
N ILE A 200 -22.29 -0.44 19.62
CA ILE A 200 -21.06 -0.62 20.42
C ILE A 200 -20.19 0.65 20.23
N PRO A 201 -19.50 1.15 21.27
CA PRO A 201 -18.54 2.23 21.11
C PRO A 201 -17.53 1.90 20.02
N PHE A 202 -17.47 2.79 19.02
CA PHE A 202 -16.72 2.59 17.79
C PHE A 202 -15.23 2.28 18.02
N SER A 203 -14.64 2.83 19.08
CA SER A 203 -13.25 2.58 19.44
C SER A 203 -12.99 1.16 19.96
N ILE A 204 -13.96 0.54 20.65
CA ILE A 204 -13.89 -0.86 21.07
C ILE A 204 -14.07 -1.77 19.86
N PHE A 205 -14.99 -1.44 18.97
CA PHE A 205 -15.17 -2.18 17.72
C PHE A 205 -13.88 -2.22 16.89
N GLN A 206 -13.23 -1.06 16.70
CA GLN A 206 -11.93 -1.00 16.01
C GLN A 206 -10.85 -1.81 16.72
N LEU A 207 -10.77 -1.74 18.05
CA LEU A 207 -9.80 -2.50 18.84
C LEU A 207 -9.96 -4.02 18.64
N VAL A 208 -11.20 -4.52 18.66
CA VAL A 208 -11.51 -5.93 18.43
C VAL A 208 -11.12 -6.36 17.02
N LEU A 209 -11.40 -5.53 16.01
CA LEU A 209 -10.98 -5.81 14.63
C LEU A 209 -9.45 -5.89 14.50
N THR A 210 -8.73 -4.92 15.06
CA THR A 210 -7.26 -4.91 15.02
C THR A 210 -6.68 -6.12 15.77
N LEU A 211 -7.25 -6.49 16.93
CA LEU A 211 -6.84 -7.69 17.67
C LEU A 211 -7.05 -8.97 16.86
N LEU A 212 -8.20 -9.10 16.20
CA LEU A 212 -8.49 -10.23 15.30
C LEU A 212 -7.47 -10.30 14.16
N SER A 213 -7.16 -9.16 13.54
CA SER A 213 -6.14 -9.09 12.47
C SER A 213 -4.76 -9.51 12.95
N VAL A 214 -4.34 -9.12 14.16
CA VAL A 214 -3.05 -9.56 14.76
C VAL A 214 -3.01 -11.07 14.91
N LEU A 215 -4.09 -11.68 15.44
CA LEU A 215 -4.16 -13.14 15.61
C LEU A 215 -4.08 -13.86 14.26
N LEU A 216 -4.85 -13.40 13.27
CA LEU A 216 -4.85 -13.98 11.93
C LEU A 216 -3.48 -13.85 11.26
N TYR A 217 -2.86 -12.66 11.26
CA TYR A 217 -1.52 -12.45 10.69
C TYR A 217 -0.44 -13.26 11.38
N THR A 218 -0.58 -13.53 12.69
CA THR A 218 0.33 -14.43 13.42
C THR A 218 0.24 -15.84 12.86
N THR A 219 -0.96 -16.34 12.54
CA THR A 219 -1.11 -17.66 11.89
C THR A 219 -0.47 -17.68 10.51
N ALA A 220 -0.65 -16.64 9.70
CA ALA A 220 -0.05 -16.55 8.37
C ALA A 220 1.48 -16.48 8.42
N LEU A 221 2.04 -15.74 9.38
CA LEU A 221 3.49 -15.62 9.59
C LEU A 221 4.13 -16.94 10.00
N LEU A 222 3.42 -17.83 10.69
CA LEU A 222 3.92 -19.15 11.05
C LEU A 222 3.75 -20.15 9.91
N LEU A 223 2.56 -20.20 9.30
CA LEU A 223 2.22 -21.18 8.28
C LEU A 223 2.97 -20.95 6.97
N TRP A 224 3.10 -19.70 6.51
CA TRP A 224 3.74 -19.41 5.24
C TRP A 224 5.20 -19.91 5.16
N PRO A 225 6.12 -19.51 6.05
CA PRO A 225 7.50 -19.99 5.99
C PRO A 225 7.61 -21.49 6.30
N LEU A 226 6.78 -22.03 7.20
CA LEU A 226 6.79 -23.44 7.54
C LEU A 226 6.49 -24.32 6.33
N TYR A 227 5.52 -23.93 5.50
CA TYR A 227 5.16 -24.68 4.30
C TYR A 227 6.05 -24.37 3.10
N GLN A 228 6.62 -23.16 3.00
CA GLN A 228 7.45 -22.76 1.84
C GLN A 228 8.94 -23.08 1.98
N PHE A 229 9.48 -23.21 3.20
CA PHE A 229 10.92 -23.38 3.44
C PHE A 229 11.31 -24.64 4.21
N ASN A 230 10.35 -25.51 4.56
CA ASN A 230 10.67 -26.78 5.22
C ASN A 230 10.82 -27.93 4.21
N GLU A 231 11.98 -28.59 4.21
CA GLU A 231 12.27 -29.76 3.36
C GLU A 231 11.31 -30.92 3.60
N GLU A 232 10.89 -31.13 4.85
CA GLU A 232 10.01 -32.25 5.23
C GLU A 232 8.61 -32.14 4.61
N LEU A 233 8.21 -30.93 4.19
CA LEU A 233 6.92 -30.64 3.55
C LEU A 233 7.01 -30.55 2.02
N GLY A 234 8.15 -30.97 1.44
CA GLY A 234 8.37 -31.03 -0.01
C GLY A 234 8.89 -29.74 -0.64
N SER A 235 9.42 -28.82 0.16
CA SER A 235 9.83 -27.47 -0.27
C SER A 235 11.35 -27.32 -0.37
N GLN A 236 11.83 -26.38 -1.19
CA GLN A 236 13.27 -26.10 -1.36
C GLN A 236 13.73 -25.02 -0.36
N PRO A 237 14.49 -25.36 0.70
CA PRO A 237 14.89 -24.41 1.75
C PRO A 237 15.97 -23.44 1.27
N GLN A 238 16.76 -23.86 0.30
CA GLN A 238 17.92 -23.14 -0.18
C GLN A 238 17.56 -22.47 -1.50
N ARG A 239 17.96 -21.20 -1.65
CA ARG A 239 17.96 -20.53 -2.95
C ARG A 239 18.72 -21.45 -3.91
N SER A 240 18.01 -22.16 -4.78
CA SER A 240 18.69 -23.07 -5.68
C SER A 240 19.65 -22.22 -6.51
N SER A 241 20.89 -22.68 -6.66
CA SER A 241 21.87 -22.09 -7.58
C SER A 241 21.45 -22.32 -9.05
N ASP A 242 20.15 -22.50 -9.30
CA ASP A 242 19.63 -22.91 -10.59
C ASP A 242 19.63 -21.71 -11.53
N VAL A 243 20.45 -21.93 -12.55
CA VAL A 243 20.58 -21.27 -13.84
C VAL A 243 19.22 -20.97 -14.52
N ASN A 244 18.07 -21.43 -14.00
CA ASN A 244 16.74 -21.08 -14.51
C ASN A 244 16.27 -19.66 -14.18
N CYS A 245 16.91 -18.93 -13.24
CA CYS A 245 16.72 -17.47 -13.18
C CYS A 245 17.61 -16.70 -14.17
N SER A 246 18.41 -17.39 -15.00
CA SER A 246 19.28 -16.77 -16.00
C SER A 246 18.85 -16.97 -17.46
N SER A 247 17.90 -17.87 -17.74
CA SER A 247 17.48 -18.16 -19.12
C SER A 247 16.13 -17.54 -19.48
N GLY A 248 16.18 -16.34 -20.06
CA GLY A 248 15.22 -15.89 -21.06
C GLY A 248 14.06 -15.03 -20.55
N LEU A 249 14.22 -13.72 -20.69
CA LEU A 249 13.16 -12.77 -21.06
C LEU A 249 11.81 -12.86 -20.29
N SER A 250 11.81 -13.22 -19.01
CA SER A 250 10.59 -13.19 -18.18
C SER A 250 10.73 -12.09 -17.14
N THR A 251 9.81 -11.13 -17.22
CA THR A 251 9.76 -9.96 -16.34
C THR A 251 9.16 -10.31 -14.96
N SER A 252 9.59 -11.44 -14.41
CA SER A 252 9.10 -12.05 -13.18
C SER A 252 10.26 -12.26 -12.22
N VAL A 253 10.11 -11.74 -10.99
CA VAL A 253 11.02 -11.98 -9.86
C VAL A 253 11.12 -13.49 -9.59
N CYS A 254 12.32 -13.99 -9.24
CA CYS A 254 12.52 -15.39 -8.93
C CYS A 254 11.52 -15.88 -7.87
N ILE A 255 10.99 -17.10 -8.03
CA ILE A 255 9.97 -17.70 -7.13
C ILE A 255 10.41 -17.65 -5.66
N TRP A 256 11.68 -17.98 -5.40
CA TRP A 256 12.25 -17.94 -4.04
C TRP A 256 12.29 -16.52 -3.46
N ASP A 257 12.67 -15.53 -4.27
CA ASP A 257 12.69 -14.12 -3.88
C ASP A 257 11.26 -13.59 -3.63
N GLN A 258 10.26 -14.08 -4.39
CA GLN A 258 8.84 -13.77 -4.14
C GLN A 258 8.36 -14.36 -2.81
N GLN A 259 8.67 -15.63 -2.51
CA GLN A 259 8.30 -16.27 -1.24
C GLN A 259 8.92 -15.52 -0.05
N LEU A 260 10.20 -15.14 -0.15
CA LEU A 260 10.89 -14.35 0.87
C LEU A 260 10.26 -12.96 1.04
N ALA A 261 9.90 -12.30 -0.06
CA ALA A 261 9.21 -11.01 -0.03
C ALA A 261 7.87 -11.12 0.69
N VAL A 262 7.07 -12.16 0.42
CA VAL A 262 5.77 -12.37 1.10
C VAL A 262 5.97 -12.57 2.60
N VAL A 263 6.93 -13.38 3.05
CA VAL A 263 7.22 -13.54 4.50
C VAL A 263 7.63 -12.23 5.14
N SER A 264 8.54 -11.51 4.50
CA SER A 264 9.06 -10.24 5.01
C SER A 264 7.94 -9.20 5.14
N LEU A 265 7.10 -9.08 4.11
CA LEU A 265 5.94 -8.18 4.12
C LEU A 265 4.88 -8.61 5.13
N THR A 266 4.68 -9.91 5.34
CA THR A 266 3.76 -10.45 6.35
C THR A 266 4.22 -10.08 7.76
N ALA A 267 5.52 -10.19 8.04
CA ALA A 267 6.12 -9.78 9.31
C ALA A 267 6.00 -8.26 9.52
N ILE A 268 6.29 -7.46 8.50
CA ILE A 268 6.12 -6.01 8.53
C ILE A 268 4.66 -5.65 8.81
N ASN A 269 3.70 -6.29 8.11
CA ASN A 269 2.29 -5.98 8.31
C ASN A 269 1.81 -6.35 9.71
N LEU A 270 2.24 -7.49 10.24
CA LEU A 270 1.95 -7.88 11.61
C LEU A 270 2.47 -6.85 12.62
N LEU A 271 3.68 -6.31 12.42
CA LEU A 271 4.25 -5.27 13.28
C LEU A 271 3.41 -3.99 13.23
N ILE A 272 2.90 -3.61 12.05
CA ILE A 272 1.99 -2.47 11.90
C ILE A 272 0.70 -2.72 12.68
N TYR A 273 0.05 -3.88 12.51
CA TYR A 273 -1.17 -4.25 13.26
C TYR A 273 -0.95 -4.26 14.78
N VAL A 274 0.19 -4.79 15.26
CA VAL A 274 0.54 -4.79 16.69
C VAL A 274 0.72 -3.36 17.19
N THR A 275 1.36 -2.51 16.40
CA THR A 275 1.55 -1.09 16.73
C THR A 275 0.21 -0.37 16.79
N ASP A 276 -0.69 -0.58 15.82
CA ASP A 276 -2.07 -0.04 15.84
C ASP A 276 -2.84 -0.51 17.08
N LEU A 277 -2.73 -1.80 17.43
CA LEU A 277 -3.37 -2.36 18.61
C LEU A 277 -2.88 -1.68 19.89
N VAL A 278 -1.57 -1.47 20.05
CA VAL A 278 -0.98 -0.82 21.23
C VAL A 278 -1.42 0.64 21.33
N PHE A 279 -1.40 1.38 20.23
CA PHE A 279 -1.84 2.78 20.22
C PHE A 279 -3.34 2.90 20.51
N SER A 280 -4.15 2.07 19.86
CA SER A 280 -5.61 2.04 20.04
C SER A 280 -6.00 1.64 21.47
N ALA A 281 -5.31 0.66 22.07
CA ALA A 281 -5.53 0.27 23.46
C ALA A 281 -5.20 1.42 24.42
N ARG A 282 -4.04 2.07 24.26
CA ARG A 282 -3.64 3.20 25.12
C ARG A 282 -4.62 4.37 25.05
N LEU A 283 -5.12 4.70 23.86
CA LEU A 283 -6.11 5.77 23.69
C LEU A 283 -7.42 5.46 24.42
N ASN A 284 -7.91 4.22 24.33
CA ASN A 284 -9.14 3.78 24.99
C ASN A 284 -9.01 3.75 26.53
N PHE A 285 -7.85 3.34 27.06
CA PHE A 285 -7.60 3.33 28.51
C PHE A 285 -7.49 4.75 29.09
N ASN A 286 -6.90 5.70 28.36
CA ASN A 286 -6.75 7.07 28.83
C ASN A 286 -8.06 7.90 28.72
N SER A 287 -9.03 7.45 27.92
CA SER A 287 -10.33 8.10 27.76
C SER A 287 -11.43 7.58 28.70
N SER A 288 -11.12 6.56 29.51
CA SER A 288 -12.02 5.94 30.49
C SER A 288 -11.72 6.46 31.89
#